data_AF-A0A9E6VTI1-F1
#
_entry.id   AF-A0A9E6VTI1-F1
#
_cell.length_a   1.000
_cell.length_b   1.000
_cell.length_c   1.000
_cell.angle_alpha   90.00
_cell.angle_beta   90.00
_cell.angle_gamma   90.00
#
_symmetry.space_group_name_H-M   'P 1'
#
loop_
_entity.id
_entity.type
_entity.pdbx_description
1 polymer ?
#
loop_
_entity_poly.entity_id
_entity_poly.type
_entity_poly.pdbx_seq_one_letter_code
_entity_poly.pdbx_strand_id
1 'polypeptide(L)'
;MSYIVTASSLNLRRGPSINDPVIGSLPNGTTVNVIEKTNADWWKVQAMNGTATGYAAAKYLREIPVVKPPADMNPHKVTPVHYPTSPQSNRNSINSRHCPLSETDLPKRNTAGNIQSKNADAHAIVAYLDVVNSLRYQRTTQSTYCNIYAYDFCYLAQAYLPRVWWTSKTLMEFAKTPGYNPAPAYAKNVNELNANSLFDWLEEWSDDFGWVRATSLDEVQAKVNEGRVGLICAKRKVLSRSGHITCVVPEIAGNPNVALRQNGKVVAPLQSQAGATNKKFFATVWWTSSEFSEFGFWYHD
;
A
#
# COMPACT_ATOMS: atom_id res chain seq x y z
N MET A 1 -11.45 14.04 6.89
CA MET A 1 -11.35 15.35 6.22
C MET A 1 -9.90 15.56 5.85
N SER A 2 -9.64 16.06 4.65
CA SER A 2 -8.29 16.19 4.09
C SER A 2 -7.93 17.67 4.02
N TYR A 3 -6.64 17.99 4.06
CA TYR A 3 -6.17 19.38 4.01
C TYR A 3 -5.16 19.54 2.90
N ILE A 4 -5.14 20.70 2.26
CA ILE A 4 -4.16 21.04 1.24
C ILE A 4 -3.26 22.18 1.72
N VAL A 5 -1.96 22.05 1.45
CA VAL A 5 -0.97 23.09 1.75
C VAL A 5 -1.18 24.28 0.81
N THR A 6 -1.39 25.47 1.38
CA THR A 6 -1.59 26.72 0.62
C THR A 6 -0.35 27.61 0.56
N ALA A 7 0.67 27.36 1.39
CA ALA A 7 1.96 28.06 1.31
C ALA A 7 2.79 27.55 0.12
N SER A 8 3.70 28.38 -0.40
CA SER A 8 4.64 27.98 -1.47
C SER A 8 5.48 26.76 -1.07
N SER A 9 5.92 26.73 0.19
CA SER A 9 6.53 25.60 0.86
C SER A 9 6.26 25.70 2.36
N LEU A 10 5.71 24.65 2.96
CA LEU A 10 5.30 24.60 4.36
C LEU A 10 6.27 23.71 5.15
N ASN A 11 7.01 24.31 6.09
CA ASN A 11 7.95 23.56 6.92
C ASN A 11 7.22 22.60 7.88
N LEU A 12 7.72 21.37 7.93
CA LEU A 12 7.42 20.41 8.97
C LEU A 12 8.44 20.53 10.09
N ARG A 13 7.96 20.63 11.32
CA ARG A 13 8.80 20.76 12.51
C ARG A 13 8.65 19.56 13.44
N ARG A 14 9.68 19.34 14.26
CA ARG A 14 9.69 18.27 15.26
C ARG A 14 8.66 18.50 16.38
N GLY A 15 8.31 19.74 16.67
CA GLY A 15 7.31 20.11 17.67
C GLY A 15 6.43 21.29 17.21
N PRO A 16 5.36 21.61 17.96
CA PRO A 16 4.35 22.62 17.63
C PRO A 16 4.81 24.06 17.95
N SER A 17 6.04 24.42 17.56
CA SER A 17 6.60 25.76 17.78
C SER A 17 7.52 26.18 16.63
N ILE A 18 7.62 27.49 16.38
CA ILE A 18 8.57 28.03 15.41
C ILE A 18 10.04 27.81 15.82
N ASN A 19 10.29 27.58 17.10
CA ASN A 19 11.62 27.30 17.64
C ASN A 19 12.02 25.82 17.50
N ASP A 20 11.06 24.93 17.21
CA ASP A 20 11.37 23.51 17.02
C ASP A 20 12.10 23.27 15.70
N PRO A 21 13.07 22.33 15.65
CA PRO A 21 13.82 22.05 14.43
C PRO A 21 12.92 21.71 13.24
N VAL A 22 13.25 22.25 12.07
CA VAL A 22 12.64 21.85 10.79
C VAL A 22 13.17 20.47 10.43
N ILE A 23 12.26 19.54 10.18
CA ILE A 23 12.53 18.13 9.84
C ILE A 23 12.14 17.79 8.40
N GLY A 24 11.54 18.73 7.69
CA GLY A 24 11.16 18.59 6.29
C GLY A 24 10.32 19.77 5.81
N SER A 25 9.83 19.69 4.57
CA SER A 25 8.91 20.67 4.02
C SER A 25 7.89 19.99 3.10
N LEU A 26 6.73 20.62 2.99
CA LEU A 26 5.62 20.21 2.14
C LEU A 26 5.44 21.29 1.05
N PRO A 27 5.63 20.95 -0.23
CA PRO A 27 5.35 21.88 -1.31
C PRO A 27 3.90 22.37 -1.32
N ASN A 28 3.66 23.52 -1.95
CA ASN A 28 2.31 23.98 -2.25
C ASN A 28 1.46 22.88 -2.92
N GLY A 29 0.19 22.78 -2.53
CA GLY A 29 -0.72 21.78 -3.10
C GLY A 29 -0.56 20.39 -2.51
N THR A 30 0.43 20.16 -1.63
CA THR A 30 0.58 18.86 -0.96
C THR A 30 -0.66 18.57 -0.13
N THR A 31 -1.27 17.41 -0.34
CA THR A 31 -2.42 16.99 0.46
C THR A 31 -1.94 16.25 1.69
N VAL A 32 -2.50 16.62 2.84
CA VAL A 32 -2.14 16.07 4.13
C VAL A 32 -3.39 15.59 4.87
N ASN A 33 -3.19 14.57 5.69
CA ASN A 33 -4.12 14.21 6.74
C ASN A 33 -3.72 14.95 8.01
N VAL A 34 -4.68 15.62 8.65
CA VAL A 34 -4.47 16.16 10.00
C VAL A 34 -4.62 15.03 10.99
N ILE A 35 -3.54 14.76 11.71
CA ILE A 35 -3.45 13.73 12.73
C ILE A 35 -4.02 14.24 14.04
N GLU A 36 -3.64 15.47 14.38
CA GLU A 36 -3.94 16.08 15.67
C GLU A 36 -3.92 17.60 15.51
N LYS A 37 -4.97 18.26 16.01
CA LYS A 37 -5.01 19.73 16.10
C LYS A 37 -4.42 20.15 17.44
N THR A 38 -3.10 20.07 17.56
CA THR A 38 -2.36 20.25 18.82
C THR A 38 -2.65 21.59 19.49
N ASN A 39 -2.77 22.67 18.73
CA ASN A 39 -3.33 23.94 19.18
C ASN A 39 -3.88 24.77 18.02
N ALA A 40 -4.26 26.03 18.28
CA ALA A 40 -4.82 26.93 17.27
C ALA A 40 -3.86 27.21 16.10
N ASP A 41 -2.56 27.24 16.36
CA ASP A 41 -1.53 27.64 15.40
C ASP A 41 -0.80 26.45 14.75
N TRP A 42 -0.79 25.29 15.40
CA TRP A 42 0.02 24.13 15.01
C TRP A 42 -0.77 22.84 15.02
N TRP A 43 -0.76 22.16 13.88
CA TRP A 43 -1.35 20.84 13.73
C TRP A 43 -0.28 19.83 13.37
N LYS A 44 -0.41 18.63 13.92
CA LYS A 44 0.36 17.49 13.47
C LYS A 44 -0.27 16.95 12.20
N VAL A 45 0.52 16.89 11.13
CA VAL A 45 0.06 16.46 9.81
C VAL A 45 0.96 15.38 9.25
N GLN A 46 0.36 14.57 8.40
CA GLN A 46 1.09 13.60 7.57
C GLN A 46 0.73 13.84 6.12
N ALA A 47 1.75 13.98 5.28
CA ALA A 47 1.56 13.97 3.84
C ALA A 47 0.83 12.68 3.46
N MET A 48 -0.20 12.76 2.60
CA MET A 48 -1.01 11.59 2.24
C MET A 48 -0.19 10.45 1.64
N ASN A 49 0.97 10.77 1.08
CA ASN A 49 1.95 9.80 0.57
C ASN A 49 2.70 9.04 1.69
N GLY A 50 2.46 9.36 2.97
CA GLY A 50 3.08 8.76 4.14
C GLY A 50 4.55 9.12 4.35
N THR A 51 5.16 9.89 3.44
CA THR A 51 6.62 10.10 3.43
C THR A 51 7.09 11.14 4.45
N ALA A 52 6.20 12.00 4.93
CA ALA A 52 6.54 13.07 5.84
C ALA A 52 5.46 13.26 6.91
N THR A 53 5.88 13.24 8.17
CA THR A 53 5.02 13.50 9.34
C THR A 53 5.71 14.51 10.24
N GLY A 54 4.98 15.52 10.69
CA GLY A 54 5.51 16.57 11.56
C GLY A 54 4.45 17.60 11.93
N TYR A 55 4.87 18.62 12.67
CA TYR A 55 4.00 19.75 13.00
C TYR A 55 4.09 20.83 11.93
N ALA A 56 2.95 21.30 11.47
CA ALA A 56 2.84 22.35 10.47
C ALA A 56 1.92 23.46 11.00
N ALA A 57 2.19 24.70 10.58
CA ALA A 57 1.36 25.83 10.97
C ALA A 57 -0.03 25.72 10.31
N ALA A 58 -1.07 25.69 11.15
CA ALA A 58 -2.47 25.45 10.78
C ALA A 58 -2.99 26.44 9.74
N LYS A 59 -2.56 27.71 9.82
CA LYS A 59 -2.95 28.77 8.88
C LYS A 59 -2.61 28.49 7.41
N TYR A 60 -1.69 27.57 7.13
CA TYR A 60 -1.31 27.17 5.77
C TYR A 60 -1.97 25.87 5.31
N LEU A 61 -2.95 25.39 6.07
CA LEU A 61 -3.71 24.18 5.78
C LEU A 61 -5.15 24.59 5.52
N ARG A 62 -5.58 24.41 4.28
CA ARG A 62 -6.97 24.65 3.90
C ARG A 62 -7.70 23.33 3.85
N GLU A 63 -8.85 23.29 4.52
CA GLU A 63 -9.73 22.14 4.45
C GLU A 63 -10.19 21.92 3.02
N ILE A 64 -10.12 20.67 2.59
CA ILE A 64 -10.74 20.21 1.36
C ILE A 64 -11.72 19.10 1.75
N PRO A 65 -12.85 18.96 1.03
CA PRO A 65 -13.68 17.78 1.16
C PRO A 65 -12.77 16.55 1.03
N VAL A 66 -13.05 15.47 1.77
CA VAL A 66 -12.51 14.18 1.36
C VAL A 66 -13.16 13.90 0.02
N VAL A 67 -12.51 14.30 -1.07
CA VAL A 67 -12.98 13.98 -2.40
C VAL A 67 -12.58 12.53 -2.58
N LYS A 68 -13.40 11.62 -2.05
CA LYS A 68 -13.67 10.39 -2.78
C LYS A 68 -14.00 10.83 -4.21
N PRO A 69 -13.46 10.18 -5.24
CA PRO A 69 -13.93 10.41 -6.59
C PRO A 69 -15.47 10.38 -6.55
N PRO A 70 -16.17 11.29 -7.25
CA PRO A 70 -17.62 11.31 -7.27
C PRO A 70 -18.15 9.88 -7.45
N ALA A 71 -19.15 9.46 -6.67
CA ALA A 71 -19.70 8.11 -6.76
C ALA A 71 -20.18 7.74 -8.19
N ASP A 72 -20.36 8.75 -9.05
CA ASP A 72 -20.74 8.64 -10.45
C ASP A 72 -19.54 8.59 -11.42
N MET A 73 -18.29 8.57 -10.93
CA MET A 73 -17.15 8.22 -11.76
C MET A 73 -17.29 6.76 -12.16
N ASN A 74 -17.55 6.51 -13.45
CA ASN A 74 -17.37 5.18 -14.00
C ASN A 74 -15.88 4.81 -13.87
N PRO A 75 -15.51 3.91 -12.96
CA PRO A 75 -14.12 3.71 -12.61
C PRO A 75 -13.36 2.91 -13.69
N HIS A 76 -14.07 2.38 -14.69
CA HIS A 76 -13.52 1.89 -15.96
C HIS A 76 -12.81 2.95 -16.84
N LYS A 77 -12.74 4.21 -16.41
CA LYS A 77 -12.02 5.29 -17.12
C LYS A 77 -10.68 5.68 -16.50
N VAL A 78 -10.35 5.21 -15.30
CA VAL A 78 -9.07 5.57 -14.66
C VAL A 78 -8.02 4.54 -15.05
N THR A 79 -6.93 5.00 -15.65
CA THR A 79 -5.85 4.11 -16.06
C THR A 79 -5.00 3.66 -14.86
N PRO A 80 -4.55 2.39 -14.80
CA PRO A 80 -3.63 1.95 -13.76
C PRO A 80 -2.32 2.75 -13.86
N VAL A 81 -1.81 3.19 -12.71
CA VAL A 81 -0.49 3.82 -12.65
C VAL A 81 0.59 2.74 -12.75
N HIS A 82 1.27 2.69 -13.89
CA HIS A 82 2.54 1.98 -14.06
C HIS A 82 3.70 2.98 -14.03
N TYR A 83 4.33 3.13 -12.86
CA TYR A 83 5.46 4.04 -12.72
C TYR A 83 6.72 3.48 -13.43
N PRO A 84 7.53 4.32 -14.10
CA PRO A 84 8.75 3.84 -14.76
C PRO A 84 9.70 3.13 -13.81
N THR A 85 10.44 2.15 -14.34
CA THR A 85 11.52 1.50 -13.61
C THR A 85 12.70 2.44 -13.39
N SER A 86 13.52 2.13 -12.40
CA SER A 86 14.78 2.82 -12.11
C SER A 86 15.85 1.76 -11.87
N PRO A 87 17.08 1.87 -12.39
CA PRO A 87 18.16 0.92 -12.12
C PRO A 87 18.50 0.76 -10.63
N GLN A 88 18.13 1.76 -9.82
CA GLN A 88 18.33 1.76 -8.37
C GLN A 88 17.21 1.02 -7.61
N SER A 89 16.13 0.63 -8.28
CA SER A 89 15.01 -0.10 -7.69
C SER A 89 15.26 -1.60 -7.76
N ASN A 90 16.03 -2.11 -6.81
CA ASN A 90 16.35 -3.53 -6.69
C ASN A 90 16.31 -3.99 -5.22
N ARG A 91 16.36 -5.30 -5.00
CA ARG A 91 16.28 -5.92 -3.67
C ARG A 91 17.47 -5.58 -2.75
N ASN A 92 18.60 -5.18 -3.32
CA ASN A 92 19.82 -4.82 -2.59
C ASN A 92 19.96 -3.29 -2.42
N SER A 93 18.86 -2.54 -2.57
CA SER A 93 18.86 -1.08 -2.53
C SER A 93 17.72 -0.55 -1.68
N ILE A 94 17.97 0.59 -1.03
CA ILE A 94 16.94 1.37 -0.32
C ILE A 94 16.37 2.52 -1.17
N ASN A 95 16.95 2.75 -2.35
CA ASN A 95 16.60 3.83 -3.25
C ASN A 95 15.48 3.42 -4.20
N SER A 96 14.76 4.41 -4.73
CA SER A 96 13.72 4.23 -5.76
C SER A 96 12.65 3.17 -5.42
N ARG A 97 12.31 2.98 -4.14
CA ARG A 97 11.28 1.99 -3.73
C ARG A 97 9.86 2.33 -4.17
N HIS A 98 9.65 3.49 -4.80
CA HIS A 98 8.38 3.84 -5.47
C HIS A 98 8.29 3.27 -6.89
N CYS A 99 9.41 2.84 -7.46
CA CYS A 99 9.47 2.18 -8.76
C CYS A 99 9.27 0.65 -8.62
N PRO A 100 8.79 -0.03 -9.68
CA PRO A 100 8.90 -1.48 -9.80
C PRO A 100 10.36 -1.95 -9.68
N LEU A 101 10.55 -3.21 -9.29
CA LEU A 101 11.86 -3.88 -9.33
C LEU A 101 12.41 -3.89 -10.77
N SER A 102 13.72 -3.71 -10.91
CA SER A 102 14.40 -3.56 -12.20
C SER A 102 15.46 -4.62 -12.48
N GLU A 103 15.64 -5.63 -11.60
CA GLU A 103 16.54 -6.74 -11.87
C GLU A 103 16.13 -7.52 -13.14
N THR A 104 17.08 -8.21 -13.76
CA THR A 104 16.85 -8.94 -15.02
C THR A 104 16.30 -10.35 -14.81
N ASP A 105 16.43 -10.91 -13.61
CA ASP A 105 16.11 -12.30 -13.25
C ASP A 105 14.81 -12.43 -12.43
N LEU A 106 13.87 -11.50 -12.63
CA LEU A 106 12.62 -11.44 -11.88
C LEU A 106 11.74 -12.67 -12.17
N PRO A 107 11.42 -13.53 -11.17
CA PRO A 107 10.41 -14.55 -11.36
C PRO A 107 9.05 -13.88 -11.51
N LYS A 108 8.26 -14.35 -12.47
CA LYS A 108 6.90 -13.86 -12.68
C LYS A 108 5.93 -15.04 -12.65
N ARG A 109 4.78 -14.85 -11.99
CA ARG A 109 3.68 -15.82 -12.06
C ARG A 109 3.21 -15.91 -13.49
N ASN A 110 3.18 -17.12 -14.05
CA ASN A 110 2.55 -17.36 -15.34
C ASN A 110 1.02 -17.44 -15.15
N THR A 111 0.31 -16.36 -15.51
CA THR A 111 -1.15 -16.25 -15.39
C THR A 111 -1.91 -17.34 -16.16
N ALA A 112 -1.35 -17.79 -17.29
CA ALA A 112 -1.89 -18.89 -18.11
C ALA A 112 -1.49 -20.29 -17.63
N GLY A 113 -0.71 -20.40 -16.56
CA GLY A 113 -0.29 -21.68 -15.99
C GLY A 113 -1.44 -22.49 -15.39
N ASN A 114 -1.16 -23.73 -14.98
CA ASN A 114 -2.09 -24.49 -14.15
C ASN A 114 -1.96 -24.06 -12.67
N ILE A 115 -2.83 -24.58 -11.80
CA ILE A 115 -2.86 -24.21 -10.37
C ILE A 115 -1.52 -24.51 -9.70
N GLN A 116 -0.94 -25.68 -9.97
CA GLN A 116 0.31 -26.13 -9.36
C GLN A 116 1.48 -25.22 -9.76
N SER A 117 1.60 -24.87 -11.05
CA SER A 117 2.65 -23.96 -11.51
C SER A 117 2.46 -22.56 -10.96
N LYS A 118 1.23 -22.03 -10.92
CA LYS A 118 0.94 -20.72 -10.32
C LYS A 118 1.31 -20.67 -8.84
N ASN A 119 1.00 -21.72 -8.09
CA ASN A 119 1.36 -21.83 -6.67
C ASN A 119 2.88 -21.92 -6.48
N ALA A 120 3.57 -22.68 -7.33
CA ALA A 120 5.03 -22.76 -7.32
C ALA A 120 5.66 -21.39 -7.64
N ASP A 121 5.14 -20.67 -8.63
CA ASP A 121 5.60 -19.33 -8.98
C ASP A 121 5.44 -18.34 -7.81
N ALA A 122 4.31 -18.40 -7.08
CA ALA A 122 4.10 -17.57 -5.90
C ALA A 122 5.15 -17.85 -4.80
N HIS A 123 5.50 -19.12 -4.57
CA HIS A 123 6.60 -19.47 -3.66
C HIS A 123 7.97 -19.03 -4.19
N ALA A 124 8.20 -19.13 -5.49
CA ALA A 124 9.42 -18.64 -6.13
C ALA A 124 9.56 -17.11 -5.99
N ILE A 125 8.45 -16.37 -6.09
CA ILE A 125 8.40 -14.93 -5.83
C ILE A 125 8.73 -14.63 -4.37
N VAL A 126 8.20 -15.38 -3.41
CA VAL A 126 8.53 -15.20 -1.97
C VAL A 126 9.99 -15.57 -1.65
N ALA A 127 10.59 -16.49 -2.42
CA ALA A 127 11.98 -16.92 -2.28
C ALA A 127 13.00 -16.00 -2.98
N TYR A 128 12.68 -15.53 -4.18
CA TYR A 128 13.07 -14.19 -4.65
C TYR A 128 12.48 -13.16 -3.69
N LEU A 129 12.53 -11.84 -3.83
CA LEU A 129 12.14 -10.89 -2.75
C LEU A 129 12.96 -11.06 -1.44
N ASP A 130 13.01 -12.23 -0.81
CA ASP A 130 13.80 -12.62 0.35
C ASP A 130 13.64 -11.60 1.47
N VAL A 131 12.39 -11.50 1.93
CA VAL A 131 11.96 -10.41 2.81
C VAL A 131 12.81 -10.25 4.06
N VAL A 132 13.47 -11.32 4.51
CA VAL A 132 14.34 -11.32 5.68
C VAL A 132 15.69 -10.65 5.39
N ASN A 133 16.29 -10.91 4.23
CA ASN A 133 17.67 -10.49 3.93
C ASN A 133 17.76 -9.30 2.96
N SER A 134 16.69 -8.99 2.23
CA SER A 134 16.70 -7.90 1.25
C SER A 134 16.69 -6.52 1.93
N LEU A 135 17.68 -5.68 1.57
CA LEU A 135 17.78 -4.28 2.02
C LEU A 135 16.54 -3.46 1.67
N ARG A 136 15.84 -3.81 0.58
CA ARG A 136 14.62 -3.15 0.16
C ARG A 136 13.50 -3.23 1.21
N TYR A 137 13.43 -4.32 1.98
CA TYR A 137 12.37 -4.55 2.98
C TYR A 137 12.84 -4.41 4.42
N GLN A 138 14.12 -4.11 4.63
CA GLN A 138 14.67 -3.94 5.97
C GLN A 138 14.06 -2.72 6.65
N ARG A 139 13.26 -2.96 7.70
CA ARG A 139 12.62 -1.89 8.47
C ARG A 139 13.63 -0.93 9.10
N THR A 140 13.19 0.28 9.40
CA THR A 140 13.92 1.20 10.27
C THR A 140 13.31 1.20 11.67
N THR A 141 13.79 2.08 12.54
CA THR A 141 13.14 2.36 13.84
C THR A 141 11.80 3.07 13.68
N GLN A 142 11.56 3.72 12.53
CA GLN A 142 10.38 4.57 12.29
C GLN A 142 9.40 3.97 11.28
N SER A 143 9.87 3.10 10.38
CA SER A 143 9.08 2.63 9.23
C SER A 143 9.22 1.14 8.99
N THR A 144 8.09 0.50 8.68
CA THR A 144 8.03 -0.82 8.03
C THR A 144 7.74 -0.64 6.54
N TYR A 145 7.96 -1.69 5.75
CA TYR A 145 7.86 -1.62 4.29
C TYR A 145 6.89 -2.66 3.72
N CYS A 146 5.85 -2.97 4.49
CA CYS A 146 4.83 -3.96 4.15
C CYS A 146 4.09 -3.64 2.84
N ASN A 147 3.77 -2.37 2.60
CA ASN A 147 3.18 -1.87 1.37
C ASN A 147 4.09 -2.06 0.15
N ILE A 148 5.40 -1.88 0.32
CA ILE A 148 6.40 -2.06 -0.74
C ILE A 148 6.54 -3.55 -1.06
N TYR A 149 6.64 -4.39 -0.04
CA TYR A 149 6.69 -5.84 -0.21
C TYR A 149 5.42 -6.40 -0.88
N ALA A 150 4.24 -5.96 -0.45
CA ALA A 150 2.97 -6.35 -1.06
C ALA A 150 2.89 -5.92 -2.52
N TYR A 151 3.32 -4.70 -2.82
CA TYR A 151 3.43 -4.20 -4.19
C TYR A 151 4.36 -5.06 -5.06
N ASP A 152 5.60 -5.32 -4.60
CA ASP A 152 6.57 -6.08 -5.38
C ASP A 152 6.11 -7.54 -5.58
N PHE A 153 5.49 -8.15 -4.57
CA PHE A 153 4.86 -9.47 -4.69
C PHE A 153 3.76 -9.46 -5.75
N CYS A 154 2.83 -8.49 -5.71
CA CYS A 154 1.73 -8.40 -6.68
C CYS A 154 2.24 -8.10 -8.10
N TYR A 155 3.23 -7.21 -8.23
CA TYR A 155 3.89 -6.88 -9.50
C TYR A 155 4.48 -8.12 -10.18
N LEU A 156 5.18 -8.96 -9.41
CA LEU A 156 5.73 -10.22 -9.91
C LEU A 156 4.65 -11.29 -10.11
N ALA A 157 3.60 -11.29 -9.30
CA ALA A 157 2.46 -12.19 -9.44
C ALA A 157 1.49 -11.80 -10.57
N GLN A 158 1.78 -10.70 -11.28
CA GLN A 158 0.95 -10.13 -12.34
C GLN A 158 -0.48 -9.74 -11.87
N ALA A 159 -0.61 -9.30 -10.61
CA ALA A 159 -1.83 -8.70 -10.07
C ALA A 159 -1.61 -7.20 -9.82
N TYR A 160 -2.49 -6.34 -10.29
CA TYR A 160 -2.27 -4.89 -10.17
C TYR A 160 -2.56 -4.41 -8.75
N LEU A 161 -1.52 -4.01 -8.02
CA LEU A 161 -1.64 -3.23 -6.79
C LEU A 161 -0.84 -1.93 -6.98
N PRO A 162 -1.38 -0.73 -6.71
CA PRO A 162 -0.65 0.50 -6.93
C PRO A 162 0.43 0.75 -5.86
N ARG A 163 1.66 1.04 -6.29
CA ARG A 163 2.69 1.62 -5.40
C ARG A 163 2.48 3.11 -5.16
N VAL A 164 2.06 3.77 -6.23
CA VAL A 164 1.71 5.18 -6.32
C VAL A 164 0.36 5.27 -7.02
N TRP A 165 -0.43 6.29 -6.68
CA TRP A 165 -1.76 6.48 -7.22
C TRP A 165 -2.02 7.94 -7.58
N TRP A 166 -2.94 8.15 -8.51
CA TRP A 166 -3.34 9.47 -8.98
C TRP A 166 -3.78 10.37 -7.83
N THR A 167 -3.37 11.64 -7.89
CA THR A 167 -3.87 12.67 -6.97
C THR A 167 -5.36 12.91 -7.18
N SER A 168 -6.09 13.41 -6.17
CA SER A 168 -7.50 13.78 -6.33
C SER A 168 -7.72 14.78 -7.47
N LYS A 169 -6.77 15.68 -7.71
CA LYS A 169 -6.82 16.61 -8.86
C LYS A 169 -6.80 15.86 -10.19
N THR A 170 -5.91 14.89 -10.32
CA THR A 170 -5.78 14.06 -11.52
C THR A 170 -7.00 13.16 -11.71
N LEU A 171 -7.51 12.56 -10.63
CA LEU A 171 -8.77 11.81 -10.66
C LEU A 171 -9.93 12.69 -11.14
N MET A 172 -10.12 13.89 -10.58
CA MET A 172 -11.15 14.82 -11.08
C MET A 172 -11.00 15.16 -12.57
N GLU A 173 -9.77 15.16 -13.10
CA GLU A 173 -9.53 15.41 -14.53
C GLU A 173 -9.93 14.20 -15.39
N PHE A 174 -9.68 12.96 -14.93
CA PHE A 174 -10.21 11.74 -15.58
C PHE A 174 -11.74 11.76 -15.71
N ALA A 175 -12.47 12.31 -14.72
CA ALA A 175 -13.94 12.43 -14.80
C ALA A 175 -14.39 13.42 -15.88
N LYS A 176 -13.64 14.51 -16.06
CA LYS A 176 -14.07 15.66 -16.86
C LYS A 176 -13.65 15.55 -18.32
N THR A 177 -12.51 14.93 -18.59
CA THR A 177 -11.85 15.01 -19.89
C THR A 177 -11.75 13.61 -20.50
N PRO A 178 -12.63 13.25 -21.47
CA PRO A 178 -12.54 11.97 -22.18
C PRO A 178 -11.16 11.78 -22.83
N GLY A 179 -10.57 10.60 -22.63
CA GLY A 179 -9.24 10.28 -23.17
C GLY A 179 -8.07 10.91 -22.41
N TYR A 180 -8.30 11.57 -21.28
CA TYR A 180 -7.23 12.05 -20.42
C TYR A 180 -6.40 10.88 -19.89
N ASN A 181 -5.11 10.85 -20.20
CA ASN A 181 -4.19 9.80 -19.76
C ASN A 181 -2.79 10.39 -19.55
N PRO A 182 -2.54 11.08 -18.43
CA PRO A 182 -1.27 11.74 -18.18
C PRO A 182 -0.18 10.70 -17.87
N ALA A 183 1.07 10.99 -18.25
CA ALA A 183 2.20 10.22 -17.75
C ALA A 183 2.34 10.41 -16.22
N PRO A 184 2.63 9.36 -15.45
CA PRO A 184 2.78 9.50 -14.01
C PRO A 184 4.07 10.28 -13.69
N ALA A 185 3.92 11.27 -12.83
CA ALA A 185 4.94 12.20 -12.39
C ALA A 185 4.85 12.33 -10.86
N TYR A 186 5.84 11.74 -10.19
CA TYR A 186 5.90 11.66 -8.74
C TYR A 186 5.81 13.04 -8.07
N ALA A 187 5.01 13.14 -7.01
CA ALA A 187 4.73 14.37 -6.27
C ALA A 187 4.10 15.51 -7.09
N LYS A 188 3.67 15.23 -8.34
CA LYS A 188 2.92 16.16 -9.19
C LYS A 188 1.50 15.68 -9.43
N ASN A 189 1.37 14.49 -10.03
CA ASN A 189 0.07 13.90 -10.36
C ASN A 189 -0.12 12.49 -9.77
N VAL A 190 0.93 11.90 -9.18
CA VAL A 190 0.83 10.66 -8.39
C VAL A 190 1.51 10.79 -7.04
N ASN A 191 0.95 10.11 -6.03
CA ASN A 191 1.44 10.03 -4.67
C ASN A 191 1.64 8.57 -4.25
N GLU A 192 2.62 8.30 -3.38
CA GLU A 192 2.77 6.97 -2.79
C GLU A 192 1.57 6.56 -1.95
N LEU A 193 1.32 5.26 -1.85
CA LEU A 193 0.33 4.72 -0.93
C LEU A 193 1.01 3.98 0.23
N ASN A 194 0.69 4.39 1.46
CA ASN A 194 0.96 3.59 2.65
C ASN A 194 -0.16 2.54 2.83
N ALA A 195 -0.05 1.67 3.83
CA ALA A 195 -1.04 0.61 4.02
C ALA A 195 -2.46 1.11 4.39
N ASN A 196 -2.61 2.28 5.03
CA ASN A 196 -3.95 2.87 5.23
C ASN A 196 -4.55 3.30 3.89
N SER A 197 -3.76 3.96 3.05
CA SER A 197 -4.22 4.42 1.74
C SER A 197 -4.44 3.26 0.76
N LEU A 198 -3.70 2.15 0.90
CA LEU A 198 -3.96 0.92 0.16
C LEU A 198 -5.25 0.23 0.60
N PHE A 199 -5.58 0.25 1.89
CA PHE A 199 -6.88 -0.22 2.36
C PHE A 199 -8.02 0.58 1.72
N ASP A 200 -7.92 1.91 1.75
CA ASP A 200 -8.92 2.78 1.12
C ASP A 200 -8.99 2.55 -0.40
N TRP A 201 -7.84 2.33 -1.05
CA TRP A 201 -7.81 2.02 -2.48
C TRP A 201 -8.48 0.67 -2.80
N LEU A 202 -8.23 -0.37 -1.99
CA LEU A 202 -8.86 -1.69 -2.16
C LEU A 202 -10.37 -1.66 -1.91
N GLU A 203 -10.87 -0.83 -0.99
CA GLU A 203 -12.32 -0.67 -0.78
C GLU A 203 -13.00 0.11 -1.90
N GLU A 204 -12.27 1.02 -2.56
CA GLU A 204 -12.82 1.92 -3.57
C GLU A 204 -12.67 1.39 -5.00
N TRP A 205 -11.59 0.67 -5.29
CA TRP A 205 -11.17 0.33 -6.66
C TRP A 205 -11.00 -1.17 -6.90
N SER A 206 -11.35 -2.06 -5.96
CA SER A 206 -11.08 -3.49 -6.12
C SER A 206 -11.61 -4.04 -7.43
N ASP A 207 -12.87 -3.75 -7.72
CA ASP A 207 -13.62 -4.36 -8.82
C ASP A 207 -13.08 -3.92 -10.19
N ASP A 208 -12.57 -2.70 -10.29
CA ASP A 208 -11.98 -2.16 -11.53
C ASP A 208 -10.62 -2.73 -11.86
N PHE A 209 -9.89 -3.18 -10.83
CA PHE A 209 -8.53 -3.68 -10.95
C PHE A 209 -8.41 -5.17 -10.61
N GLY A 210 -9.50 -5.92 -10.77
CA GLY A 210 -9.49 -7.39 -10.70
C GLY A 210 -9.38 -7.98 -9.29
N TRP A 211 -9.50 -7.15 -8.25
CA TRP A 211 -9.58 -7.62 -6.88
C TRP A 211 -11.02 -7.90 -6.49
N VAL A 212 -11.22 -8.94 -5.69
CA VAL A 212 -12.51 -9.28 -5.10
C VAL A 212 -12.34 -9.39 -3.60
N ARG A 213 -13.25 -8.74 -2.86
CA ARG A 213 -13.28 -8.77 -1.40
C ARG A 213 -13.83 -10.11 -0.91
N ALA A 214 -13.01 -10.88 -0.22
CA ALA A 214 -13.40 -12.15 0.38
C ALA A 214 -14.19 -11.92 1.67
N THR A 215 -15.18 -12.79 1.90
CA THR A 215 -16.09 -12.74 3.05
C THR A 215 -15.59 -13.58 4.24
N SER A 216 -14.61 -14.46 4.02
CA SER A 216 -14.05 -15.31 5.07
C SER A 216 -12.57 -15.66 4.85
N LEU A 217 -11.92 -16.12 5.93
CA LEU A 217 -10.53 -16.61 5.87
C LEU A 217 -10.41 -17.90 5.06
N ASP A 218 -11.44 -18.76 5.12
CA ASP A 218 -11.52 -19.97 4.30
C ASP A 218 -11.56 -19.61 2.82
N GLU A 219 -12.38 -18.63 2.44
CA GLU A 219 -12.49 -18.17 1.06
C GLU A 219 -11.17 -17.62 0.52
N VAL A 220 -10.53 -16.67 1.21
CA VAL A 220 -9.28 -16.07 0.70
C VAL A 220 -8.17 -17.12 0.59
N GLN A 221 -8.03 -18.02 1.57
CA GLN A 221 -7.01 -19.07 1.48
C GLN A 221 -7.32 -20.07 0.37
N ALA A 222 -8.59 -20.49 0.21
CA ALA A 222 -8.99 -21.41 -0.84
C ALA A 222 -8.75 -20.80 -2.23
N LYS A 223 -9.14 -19.55 -2.45
CA LYS A 223 -8.90 -18.83 -3.71
C LYS A 223 -7.42 -18.72 -4.03
N VAL A 224 -6.58 -18.41 -3.05
CA VAL A 224 -5.13 -18.40 -3.25
C VAL A 224 -4.59 -19.80 -3.57
N ASN A 225 -5.08 -20.85 -2.91
CA ASN A 225 -4.72 -22.24 -3.23
C ASN A 225 -5.16 -22.67 -4.64
N GLU A 226 -6.21 -22.06 -5.19
CA GLU A 226 -6.65 -22.20 -6.60
C GLU A 226 -5.75 -21.44 -7.59
N GLY A 227 -4.63 -20.87 -7.12
CA GLY A 227 -3.64 -20.19 -7.96
C GLY A 227 -3.81 -18.68 -8.04
N ARG A 228 -4.75 -18.08 -7.31
CA ARG A 228 -4.98 -16.62 -7.27
C ARG A 228 -3.97 -15.90 -6.36
N VAL A 229 -3.92 -14.58 -6.47
CA VAL A 229 -3.11 -13.71 -5.59
C VAL A 229 -3.97 -13.21 -4.44
N GLY A 230 -3.47 -13.20 -3.20
CA GLY A 230 -4.28 -12.76 -2.04
C GLY A 230 -3.60 -11.73 -1.16
N LEU A 231 -4.40 -10.89 -0.52
CA LEU A 231 -3.96 -9.83 0.39
C LEU A 231 -4.83 -9.82 1.65
N ILE A 232 -4.21 -9.48 2.78
CA ILE A 232 -4.88 -9.02 4.00
C ILE A 232 -4.40 -7.62 4.27
N CYS A 233 -5.31 -6.66 4.41
CA CYS A 233 -4.97 -5.27 4.68
C CYS A 233 -5.81 -4.74 5.85
N ALA A 234 -5.20 -3.94 6.71
CA ALA A 234 -5.88 -3.28 7.81
C ALA A 234 -5.45 -1.81 7.95
N LYS A 235 -6.45 -0.98 8.23
CA LYS A 235 -6.32 0.46 8.45
C LYS A 235 -6.21 0.75 9.94
N ARG A 236 -5.30 1.66 10.32
CA ARG A 236 -5.13 2.06 11.72
C ARG A 236 -6.19 3.06 12.17
N LYS A 237 -6.58 2.99 13.44
CA LYS A 237 -7.39 4.03 14.12
C LYS A 237 -6.68 5.38 14.12
N VAL A 238 -5.39 5.35 14.46
CA VAL A 238 -4.54 6.54 14.46
C VAL A 238 -3.87 6.66 13.09
N LEU A 239 -4.44 7.47 12.21
CA LEU A 239 -4.05 7.57 10.80
C LEU A 239 -2.62 8.09 10.57
N SER A 240 -1.97 8.69 11.58
CA SER A 240 -0.54 9.05 11.52
C SER A 240 0.40 7.86 11.48
N ARG A 241 -0.07 6.70 11.94
CA ARG A 241 0.66 5.45 11.87
C ARG A 241 0.19 4.71 10.64
N SER A 242 1.10 4.12 9.87
CA SER A 242 0.74 3.29 8.73
C SER A 242 -0.07 2.07 9.18
N GLY A 243 -1.09 1.71 8.41
CA GLY A 243 -1.75 0.40 8.45
C GLY A 243 -0.77 -0.76 8.28
N HIS A 244 -1.31 -1.94 8.06
CA HIS A 244 -0.48 -3.10 7.73
C HIS A 244 -1.12 -3.91 6.63
N ILE A 245 -0.28 -4.50 5.77
CA ILE A 245 -0.70 -5.30 4.64
C ILE A 245 0.23 -6.51 4.49
N THR A 246 -0.34 -7.66 4.18
CA THR A 246 0.40 -8.93 4.02
C THR A 246 -0.10 -9.68 2.81
N CYS A 247 0.79 -10.41 2.14
CA CYS A 247 0.42 -11.30 1.06
C CYS A 247 -0.08 -12.62 1.63
N VAL A 248 -1.20 -13.14 1.14
CA VAL A 248 -1.63 -14.52 1.37
C VAL A 248 -0.92 -15.40 0.35
N VAL A 249 -0.33 -16.50 0.81
CA VAL A 249 0.50 -17.41 0.01
C VAL A 249 -0.23 -18.75 -0.14
N PRO A 250 -0.15 -19.41 -1.31
CA PRO A 250 -0.78 -20.71 -1.50
C PRO A 250 -0.10 -21.81 -0.68
N GLU A 251 -0.90 -22.75 -0.22
CA GLU A 251 -0.43 -23.99 0.39
C GLU A 251 -0.04 -24.98 -0.72
N ILE A 252 1.13 -25.60 -0.59
CA ILE A 252 1.62 -26.61 -1.54
C ILE A 252 1.67 -27.94 -0.81
N ALA A 253 1.13 -29.00 -1.42
CA ALA A 253 1.15 -30.35 -0.85
C ALA A 253 2.59 -30.79 -0.52
N GLY A 254 2.80 -31.28 0.71
CA GLY A 254 4.12 -31.68 1.21
C GLY A 254 4.98 -30.52 1.74
N ASN A 255 4.58 -29.26 1.57
CA ASN A 255 5.24 -28.11 2.19
C ASN A 255 4.72 -27.91 3.63
N PRO A 256 5.59 -27.73 4.64
CA PRO A 256 5.15 -27.52 6.02
C PRO A 256 4.52 -26.14 6.28
N ASN A 257 4.71 -25.19 5.37
CA ASN A 257 4.12 -23.85 5.49
C ASN A 257 2.65 -23.92 5.06
N VAL A 258 1.76 -23.91 6.05
CA VAL A 258 0.31 -24.05 5.86
C VAL A 258 -0.46 -23.01 6.67
N ALA A 259 -1.72 -22.80 6.31
CA ALA A 259 -2.64 -21.98 7.08
C ALA A 259 -2.97 -22.67 8.41
N LEU A 260 -3.14 -21.88 9.48
CA LEU A 260 -3.57 -22.39 10.77
C LEU A 260 -5.07 -22.69 10.71
N ARG A 261 -5.45 -23.90 11.12
CA ARG A 261 -6.84 -24.35 11.16
C ARG A 261 -7.29 -24.77 12.55
N GLN A 262 -8.55 -24.51 12.88
CA GLN A 262 -9.25 -25.05 14.04
C GLN A 262 -10.57 -25.66 13.56
N ASN A 263 -10.84 -26.91 13.93
CA ASN A 263 -12.04 -27.64 13.50
C ASN A 263 -12.24 -27.63 11.96
N GLY A 264 -11.15 -27.76 11.21
CA GLY A 264 -11.15 -27.76 9.74
C GLY A 264 -11.28 -26.39 9.08
N LYS A 265 -11.54 -25.31 9.83
CA LYS A 265 -11.66 -23.94 9.30
C LYS A 265 -10.38 -23.16 9.45
N VAL A 266 -10.06 -22.33 8.46
CA VAL A 266 -8.91 -21.42 8.50
C VAL A 266 -9.15 -20.33 9.55
N VAL A 267 -8.27 -20.28 10.56
CA VAL A 267 -8.26 -19.23 11.58
C VAL A 267 -7.12 -18.22 11.36
N ALA A 268 -6.08 -18.60 10.62
CA ALA A 268 -5.09 -17.66 10.10
C ALA A 268 -4.56 -18.17 8.75
N PRO A 269 -4.73 -17.41 7.65
CA PRO A 269 -4.15 -17.77 6.36
C PRO A 269 -2.63 -17.85 6.42
N LEU A 270 -2.03 -18.62 5.50
CA LEU A 270 -0.61 -18.61 5.27
C LEU A 270 -0.21 -17.27 4.63
N GLN A 271 0.70 -16.55 5.28
CA GLN A 271 1.04 -15.18 4.93
C GLN A 271 2.55 -14.97 4.76
N SER A 272 2.92 -13.91 4.04
CA SER A 272 4.27 -13.37 3.96
C SER A 272 4.28 -11.85 4.14
N GLN A 273 5.31 -11.29 4.80
CA GLN A 273 5.31 -9.86 5.14
C GLN A 273 6.70 -9.22 5.34
N ALA A 274 6.75 -7.91 5.06
CA ALA A 274 7.78 -6.96 5.53
C ALA A 274 7.25 -6.07 6.67
N GLY A 275 6.95 -6.67 7.83
CA GLY A 275 6.31 -6.01 8.96
C GLY A 275 7.27 -5.55 10.06
N ALA A 276 6.77 -5.47 11.30
CA ALA A 276 7.61 -5.27 12.49
C ALA A 276 8.69 -6.37 12.62
N THR A 277 8.34 -7.57 12.16
CA THR A 277 9.27 -8.67 11.90
C THR A 277 9.02 -9.15 10.48
N ASN A 278 10.07 -9.14 9.66
CA ASN A 278 10.02 -9.70 8.32
C ASN A 278 9.88 -11.22 8.44
N LYS A 279 8.89 -11.79 7.77
CA LYS A 279 8.59 -13.22 7.85
C LYS A 279 8.29 -13.75 6.46
N LYS A 280 9.07 -14.74 6.04
CA LYS A 280 8.90 -15.42 4.75
C LYS A 280 7.56 -16.17 4.71
N PHE A 281 7.25 -16.90 5.77
CA PHE A 281 5.97 -17.58 5.96
C PHE A 281 5.54 -17.49 7.42
N PHE A 282 4.25 -17.29 7.68
CA PHE A 282 3.65 -17.35 9.00
C PHE A 282 2.13 -17.49 8.91
N ALA A 283 1.48 -17.95 9.98
CA ALA A 283 0.02 -18.08 10.05
C ALA A 283 -0.48 -17.61 11.43
N THR A 284 -0.50 -16.29 11.63
CA THR A 284 -1.00 -15.67 12.88
C THR A 284 -1.95 -14.52 12.55
N VAL A 285 -2.98 -14.35 13.37
CA VAL A 285 -3.92 -13.23 13.28
C VAL A 285 -3.28 -11.98 13.87
N TRP A 286 -3.23 -10.90 13.11
CA TRP A 286 -2.68 -9.61 13.54
C TRP A 286 -3.68 -8.45 13.38
N TRP A 287 -4.61 -8.56 12.43
CA TRP A 287 -5.54 -7.50 12.02
C TRP A 287 -6.66 -7.21 13.02
N THR A 288 -6.91 -8.10 13.99
CA THR A 288 -7.89 -7.90 15.07
C THR A 288 -7.33 -7.12 16.26
N SER A 289 -6.07 -6.69 16.20
CA SER A 289 -5.48 -5.83 17.21
C SER A 289 -6.30 -4.54 17.40
N SER A 290 -6.39 -4.06 18.65
CA SER A 290 -7.12 -2.84 19.00
C SER A 290 -6.61 -1.58 18.30
N GLU A 291 -5.42 -1.64 17.68
CA GLU A 291 -4.83 -0.54 16.93
C GLU A 291 -5.48 -0.29 15.56
N PHE A 292 -6.16 -1.29 14.99
CA PHE A 292 -6.82 -1.21 13.68
C PHE A 292 -8.28 -0.78 13.81
N SER A 293 -8.74 0.09 12.91
CA SER A 293 -10.14 0.50 12.82
C SER A 293 -10.94 -0.47 11.95
N GLU A 294 -10.32 -0.94 10.87
CA GLU A 294 -10.94 -1.72 9.81
C GLU A 294 -9.91 -2.68 9.23
N PHE A 295 -10.38 -3.82 8.74
CA PHE A 295 -9.56 -4.80 8.02
C PHE A 295 -10.39 -5.53 6.98
N GLY A 296 -9.73 -6.12 5.99
CA GLY A 296 -10.35 -6.86 4.92
C GLY A 296 -9.40 -7.88 4.30
N PHE A 297 -9.99 -8.74 3.47
CA PHE A 297 -9.31 -9.80 2.75
C PHE A 297 -9.68 -9.69 1.27
N TRP A 298 -8.70 -9.80 0.39
CA TRP A 298 -8.92 -9.72 -1.05
C TRP A 298 -8.19 -10.82 -1.77
N TYR A 299 -8.73 -11.24 -2.92
CA TYR A 299 -8.02 -12.05 -3.89
C TYR A 299 -8.13 -11.44 -5.30
N HIS A 300 -7.19 -11.76 -6.18
CA HIS A 300 -7.14 -11.32 -7.57
C HIS A 300 -6.86 -12.53 -8.48
N ASP A 301 -7.55 -12.59 -9.61
CA ASP A 301 -7.41 -13.67 -10.61
C ASP A 301 -6.01 -13.76 -11.24
#